data_AF-R7WMD4-F1
#
_entry.id   AF-R7WMD4-F1
#
_cell.length_a   1.000
_cell.length_b   1.000
_cell.length_c   1.000
_cell.angle_alpha   90.00
_cell.angle_beta   90.00
_cell.angle_gamma   90.00
#
_symmetry.space_group_name_H-M   'P 1'
#
loop_
_entity.id
_entity.type
_entity.pdbx_description
1 polymer ?
#
loop_
_entity_poly.entity_id
_entity_poly.type
_entity_poly.pdbx_seq_one_letter_code
_entity_poly.pdbx_strand_id
1 'polypeptide(L)'
;MTRVGATPTWTLSNHDVDREVTRYSGGEAGLARARAMLLVELALPGAVFLYNGSELGLPSAALPDEALQDPVWERSGHTERGRDAVRVPIPWEGDEPPFGFSPEGTTTWLPIPAEWSSSTVETQLEDMSSMLSFYRTALELRAQRPEFRGDAIDWYGSPDGAFAFRRRGGGLICVLNTSSEAVTLPPGTLLLASAPLADGMLPPDCAAWLIAS
;
A
#
# COMPACT_ATOMS: atom_id res chain seq x y z
N MET A 1 10.69 -29.04 -12.20
CA MET A 1 10.88 -27.65 -12.67
C MET A 1 12.19 -27.12 -12.11
N THR A 2 13.15 -26.79 -12.97
CA THR A 2 14.44 -26.20 -12.56
C THR A 2 14.20 -24.75 -12.14
N ARG A 3 14.65 -24.33 -10.95
CA ARG A 3 14.51 -22.94 -10.50
C ARG A 3 15.39 -22.04 -11.38
N VAL A 4 14.84 -20.91 -11.83
CA VAL A 4 15.54 -19.92 -12.68
C VAL A 4 16.61 -19.13 -11.89
N GLY A 5 16.58 -19.17 -10.55
CA GLY A 5 17.56 -18.49 -9.69
C GLY A 5 17.45 -16.97 -9.67
N ALA A 6 16.46 -16.39 -10.35
CA ALA A 6 16.20 -14.95 -10.37
C ALA A 6 15.49 -14.50 -9.08
N THR A 7 15.79 -13.27 -8.64
CA THR A 7 15.10 -12.63 -7.52
C THR A 7 13.84 -11.92 -8.03
N PRO A 8 12.64 -12.23 -7.51
CA PRO A 8 11.43 -11.52 -7.91
C PRO A 8 11.42 -10.09 -7.36
N THR A 9 10.70 -9.22 -8.06
CA THR A 9 10.44 -7.84 -7.64
C THR A 9 8.95 -7.64 -7.45
N TRP A 10 8.56 -7.02 -6.35
CA TRP A 10 7.18 -6.72 -6.01
C TRP A 10 6.98 -5.21 -5.98
N THR A 11 5.87 -4.78 -6.56
CA THR A 11 5.46 -3.39 -6.57
C THR A 11 3.94 -3.38 -6.66
N LEU A 12 3.27 -2.66 -5.76
CA LEU A 12 1.84 -2.42 -5.88
C LEU A 12 1.58 -1.27 -6.86
N SER A 13 2.17 -0.10 -6.67
CA SER A 13 2.01 1.03 -7.57
C SER A 13 3.34 1.57 -8.11
N ASN A 14 3.23 2.39 -9.14
CA ASN A 14 4.33 3.13 -9.73
C ASN A 14 3.75 4.34 -10.50
N HIS A 15 4.62 5.09 -11.17
CA HIS A 15 4.26 6.25 -11.99
C HIS A 15 3.43 5.98 -13.27
N ASP A 16 3.01 4.74 -13.53
CA ASP A 16 2.26 4.35 -14.72
C ASP A 16 0.89 3.71 -14.42
N VAL A 17 0.60 3.36 -13.17
CA VAL A 17 -0.66 2.70 -12.79
C VAL A 17 -1.32 3.45 -11.64
N ASP A 18 -2.65 3.39 -11.59
CA ASP A 18 -3.41 3.96 -10.48
C ASP A 18 -2.89 3.54 -9.11
N ARG A 19 -2.94 4.50 -8.16
CA ARG A 19 -2.55 4.25 -6.78
C ARG A 19 -3.44 3.18 -6.16
N GLU A 20 -2.89 2.44 -5.21
CA GLU A 20 -3.49 1.27 -4.57
C GLU A 20 -4.86 1.60 -4.00
N VAL A 21 -4.97 2.73 -3.31
CA VAL A 21 -6.22 3.17 -2.67
C VAL A 21 -7.34 3.26 -3.70
N THR A 22 -7.11 3.96 -4.82
CA THR A 22 -8.11 4.08 -5.89
C THR A 22 -8.38 2.74 -6.55
N ARG A 23 -7.34 2.00 -6.90
CA ARG A 23 -7.47 0.72 -7.62
C ARG A 23 -8.16 -0.36 -6.78
N TYR A 24 -8.07 -0.29 -5.46
CA TYR A 24 -8.71 -1.22 -4.53
C TYR A 24 -10.06 -0.75 -3.99
N SER A 25 -10.78 0.10 -4.73
CA SER A 25 -12.16 0.61 -4.52
C SER A 25 -12.29 2.04 -4.02
N GLY A 26 -11.18 2.74 -3.74
CA GLY A 26 -11.21 4.13 -3.27
C GLY A 26 -11.78 4.30 -1.86
N GLY A 27 -11.74 5.53 -1.35
CA GLY A 27 -12.24 5.87 -0.01
C GLY A 27 -11.64 5.01 1.11
N GLU A 28 -12.42 4.80 2.16
CA GLU A 28 -12.00 4.05 3.35
C GLU A 28 -11.69 2.57 3.03
N ALA A 29 -12.48 1.93 2.18
CA ALA A 29 -12.25 0.54 1.77
C ALA A 29 -10.93 0.41 0.99
N GLY A 30 -10.66 1.34 0.07
CA GLY A 30 -9.39 1.41 -0.65
C GLY A 30 -8.20 1.61 0.27
N LEU A 31 -8.32 2.48 1.29
CA LEU A 31 -7.29 2.69 2.31
C LEU A 31 -7.02 1.41 3.12
N ALA A 32 -8.07 0.76 3.61
CA ALA A 32 -7.95 -0.49 4.36
C ALA A 32 -7.25 -1.59 3.54
N ARG A 33 -7.66 -1.74 2.27
CA ARG A 33 -7.07 -2.72 1.34
C ARG A 33 -5.64 -2.40 0.95
N ALA A 34 -5.31 -1.13 0.72
CA ALA A 34 -3.92 -0.72 0.47
C ALA A 34 -3.03 -1.04 1.67
N ARG A 35 -3.52 -0.76 2.88
CA ARG A 35 -2.83 -1.10 4.15
C ARG A 35 -2.66 -2.61 4.32
N ALA A 36 -3.66 -3.41 3.97
CA ALA A 36 -3.57 -4.87 3.97
C ALA A 36 -2.56 -5.40 2.93
N MET A 37 -2.61 -4.88 1.72
CA MET A 37 -1.73 -5.29 0.62
C MET A 37 -0.27 -4.92 0.84
N LEU A 38 0.02 -3.84 1.58
CA LEU A 38 1.38 -3.54 2.04
C LEU A 38 1.98 -4.73 2.83
N LEU A 39 1.21 -5.32 3.75
CA LEU A 39 1.69 -6.46 4.53
C LEU A 39 1.93 -7.67 3.63
N VAL A 40 1.10 -7.88 2.62
CA VAL A 40 1.32 -8.96 1.64
C VAL A 40 2.61 -8.72 0.85
N GLU A 41 2.78 -7.53 0.28
CA GLU A 41 3.95 -7.15 -0.50
C GLU A 41 5.24 -7.29 0.32
N LEU A 42 5.24 -6.76 1.55
CA LEU A 42 6.36 -6.86 2.49
C LEU A 42 6.50 -8.27 3.12
N ALA A 43 5.57 -9.20 2.91
CA ALA A 43 5.74 -10.60 3.30
C ALA A 43 6.33 -11.48 2.19
N LEU A 44 6.34 -11.03 0.94
CA LEU A 44 6.87 -11.81 -0.17
C LEU A 44 8.41 -11.80 -0.17
N PRO A 45 9.06 -12.92 -0.56
CA PRO A 45 10.49 -12.98 -0.76
C PRO A 45 10.87 -12.18 -2.01
N GLY A 46 11.96 -11.42 -1.97
CA GLY A 46 12.43 -10.60 -3.09
C GLY A 46 12.59 -9.12 -2.78
N ALA A 47 12.87 -8.34 -3.82
CA ALA A 47 12.95 -6.88 -3.71
C ALA A 47 11.54 -6.28 -3.75
N VAL A 48 11.33 -5.20 -3.00
CA VAL A 48 10.05 -4.47 -2.94
C VAL A 48 10.31 -3.03 -3.38
N PHE A 49 9.42 -2.49 -4.22
CA PHE A 49 9.44 -1.12 -4.69
C PHE A 49 8.16 -0.42 -4.23
N LEU A 50 8.33 0.54 -3.31
CA LEU A 50 7.25 1.40 -2.83
C LEU A 50 7.29 2.71 -3.60
N TYR A 51 6.13 3.16 -4.10
CA TYR A 51 6.01 4.40 -4.85
C TYR A 51 5.69 5.58 -3.94
N ASN A 52 6.28 6.74 -4.21
CA ASN A 52 6.15 7.93 -3.36
C ASN A 52 4.67 8.34 -3.18
N GLY A 53 4.25 8.51 -1.94
CA GLY A 53 2.88 8.80 -1.55
C GLY A 53 2.01 7.57 -1.26
N SER A 54 2.47 6.35 -1.55
CA SER A 54 1.75 5.12 -1.14
C SER A 54 1.78 4.99 0.39
N GLU A 55 2.89 5.36 1.00
CA GLU A 55 3.11 5.45 2.44
C GLU A 55 2.20 6.46 3.13
N LEU A 56 1.65 7.42 2.39
CA LEU A 56 0.67 8.37 2.89
C LEU A 56 -0.77 7.94 2.58
N GLY A 57 -0.97 6.81 1.89
CA GLY A 57 -2.30 6.36 1.48
C GLY A 57 -2.94 7.29 0.43
N LEU A 58 -2.14 7.94 -0.42
CA LEU A 58 -2.70 8.84 -1.43
C LEU A 58 -3.54 8.05 -2.47
N PRO A 59 -4.76 8.51 -2.78
CA PRO A 59 -5.51 8.01 -3.94
C PRO A 59 -4.96 8.63 -5.24
N SER A 60 -5.28 8.04 -6.40
CA SER A 60 -5.11 8.72 -7.69
C SER A 60 -5.90 10.03 -7.66
N ALA A 61 -5.28 11.13 -8.05
CA ALA A 61 -5.89 12.46 -8.00
C ALA A 61 -6.95 12.64 -9.09
N ALA A 62 -8.05 13.30 -8.73
CA ALA A 62 -9.01 13.80 -9.71
C ALA A 62 -8.51 15.12 -10.29
N LEU A 63 -7.91 15.06 -11.48
CA LEU A 63 -7.37 16.23 -12.18
C LEU A 63 -8.37 16.77 -13.22
N PRO A 64 -8.51 18.09 -13.38
CA PRO A 64 -9.24 18.65 -14.51
C PRO A 64 -8.46 18.42 -15.83
N ASP A 65 -9.17 18.33 -16.95
CA ASP A 65 -8.61 17.94 -18.26
C ASP A 65 -7.56 18.96 -18.74
N GLU A 66 -7.80 20.24 -18.50
CA GLU A 66 -6.90 21.33 -18.85
C GLU A 66 -5.56 21.30 -18.08
N ALA A 67 -5.48 20.53 -16.99
CA ALA A 67 -4.24 20.36 -16.23
C ALA A 67 -3.39 19.18 -16.70
N LEU A 68 -3.93 18.27 -17.53
CA LEU A 68 -3.20 17.06 -17.95
C LEU A 68 -1.95 17.43 -18.77
N GLN A 69 -0.83 16.79 -18.41
CA GLN A 69 0.51 17.00 -18.99
C GLN A 69 1.02 15.76 -19.74
N ASP A 70 0.46 14.56 -19.48
CA ASP A 70 0.90 13.32 -20.09
C ASP A 70 0.60 13.34 -21.60
N PRO A 71 1.60 13.14 -22.48
CA PRO A 71 1.39 13.12 -23.92
C PRO A 71 0.36 12.11 -24.41
N VAL A 72 0.01 11.10 -23.59
CA VAL A 72 -1.10 10.16 -23.88
C VAL A 72 -2.41 10.92 -24.10
N TRP A 73 -2.68 11.97 -23.35
CA TRP A 73 -3.90 12.78 -23.50
C TRP A 73 -4.05 13.31 -24.92
N GLU A 74 -3.05 14.04 -25.40
CA GLU A 74 -3.03 14.61 -26.75
C GLU A 74 -2.97 13.53 -27.83
N ARG A 75 -2.13 12.50 -27.66
CA ARG A 75 -1.92 11.45 -28.67
C ARG A 75 -3.14 10.56 -28.87
N SER A 76 -3.96 10.40 -27.83
CA SER A 76 -5.22 9.64 -27.90
C SER A 76 -6.38 10.45 -28.48
N GLY A 77 -6.17 11.74 -28.83
CA GLY A 77 -7.26 12.62 -29.21
C GLY A 77 -8.23 12.86 -28.07
N HIS A 78 -7.72 13.02 -26.84
CA HIS A 78 -8.49 13.31 -25.63
C HIS A 78 -9.44 12.18 -25.21
N THR A 79 -9.03 10.92 -25.39
CA THR A 79 -9.83 9.73 -25.02
C THR A 79 -9.22 8.91 -23.89
N GLU A 80 -7.91 9.05 -23.66
CA GLU A 80 -7.18 8.41 -22.58
C GLU A 80 -6.48 9.47 -21.71
N ARG A 81 -6.83 9.57 -20.44
CA ARG A 81 -6.31 10.61 -19.51
C ARG A 81 -4.81 10.50 -19.22
N GLY A 82 -4.17 9.39 -19.55
CA GLY A 82 -2.77 9.13 -19.22
C GLY A 82 -2.54 8.89 -17.72
N ARG A 83 -1.36 9.26 -17.23
CA ARG A 83 -0.82 8.85 -15.93
C ARG A 83 -0.64 9.99 -14.93
N ASP A 84 -1.13 11.19 -15.24
CA ASP A 84 -0.91 12.37 -14.38
C ASP A 84 -1.56 12.23 -13.00
N ALA A 85 -2.67 11.49 -12.90
CA ALA A 85 -3.38 11.27 -11.64
C ALA A 85 -2.50 10.65 -10.54
N VAL A 86 -1.41 9.95 -10.90
CA VAL A 86 -0.47 9.38 -9.93
C VAL A 86 0.84 10.16 -9.79
N ARG A 87 1.03 11.21 -10.60
CA ARG A 87 2.25 12.04 -10.68
C ARG A 87 2.09 13.42 -10.02
N VAL A 88 0.98 13.63 -9.33
CA VAL A 88 0.73 14.84 -8.56
C VAL A 88 1.81 15.02 -7.48
N PRO A 89 2.28 16.25 -7.24
CA PRO A 89 3.24 16.54 -6.18
C PRO A 89 2.84 16.01 -4.78
N ILE A 90 3.84 15.71 -3.95
CA ILE A 90 3.63 15.14 -2.61
C ILE A 90 3.21 16.23 -1.62
N PRO A 91 2.16 15.99 -0.81
CA PRO A 91 1.75 16.92 0.25
C PRO A 91 2.65 16.77 1.47
N TRP A 92 3.49 17.77 1.76
CA TRP A 92 4.44 17.71 2.87
C TRP A 92 3.84 18.25 4.18
N GLU A 93 3.25 19.44 4.16
CA GLU A 93 2.83 20.15 5.37
C GLU A 93 1.70 21.15 5.11
N GLY A 94 1.07 21.64 6.17
CA GLY A 94 0.03 22.66 6.11
C GLY A 94 -1.35 22.19 5.63
N ASP A 95 -2.28 23.14 5.58
CA ASP A 95 -3.71 22.85 5.32
C ASP A 95 -4.17 23.22 3.90
N GLU A 96 -3.32 23.86 3.10
CA GLU A 96 -3.64 24.31 1.74
C GLU A 96 -2.57 23.92 0.70
N PRO A 97 -2.96 23.61 -0.55
CA PRO A 97 -2.02 23.42 -1.65
C PRO A 97 -1.09 24.64 -1.83
N PRO A 98 0.20 24.43 -2.16
CA PRO A 98 0.80 23.19 -2.61
C PRO A 98 1.36 22.33 -1.45
N PHE A 99 0.86 22.50 -0.23
CA PHE A 99 1.23 21.71 0.95
C PHE A 99 2.75 21.64 1.18
N GLY A 100 3.42 22.79 1.11
CA GLY A 100 4.87 22.88 1.27
C GLY A 100 5.71 22.25 0.14
N PHE A 101 5.11 21.75 -0.94
CA PHE A 101 5.87 21.21 -2.08
C PHE A 101 6.67 22.28 -2.84
N SER A 102 6.11 23.47 -2.97
CA SER A 102 6.75 24.62 -3.61
C SER A 102 6.53 25.89 -2.76
N PRO A 103 7.36 26.93 -2.93
CA PRO A 103 7.16 28.20 -2.23
C PRO A 103 5.75 28.76 -2.43
N GLU A 104 5.25 29.47 -1.42
CA GLU A 104 3.94 30.12 -1.47
C GLU A 104 3.80 31.01 -2.72
N GLY A 105 2.63 30.97 -3.35
CA GLY A 105 2.36 31.65 -4.62
C GLY A 105 2.92 30.98 -5.87
N THR A 106 3.54 29.80 -5.76
CA THR A 106 3.99 29.01 -6.90
C THR A 106 2.92 28.00 -7.34
N THR A 107 2.53 28.04 -8.61
CA THR A 107 1.68 27.00 -9.22
C THR A 107 2.55 25.80 -9.63
N THR A 108 2.19 24.61 -9.14
CA THR A 108 2.84 23.35 -9.55
C THR A 108 2.41 22.91 -10.96
N TRP A 109 3.20 22.07 -11.61
CA TRP A 109 2.90 21.58 -12.97
C TRP A 109 1.64 20.70 -13.04
N LEU A 110 1.21 20.14 -11.91
CA LEU A 110 -0.08 19.48 -11.71
C LEU A 110 -0.71 20.03 -10.42
N PRO A 111 -2.01 20.34 -10.40
CA PRO A 111 -2.69 20.80 -9.21
C PRO A 111 -2.75 19.68 -8.16
N ILE A 112 -2.50 20.05 -6.90
CA ILE A 112 -2.65 19.12 -5.76
C ILE A 112 -4.08 19.25 -5.23
N PRO A 113 -4.84 18.15 -5.07
CA PRO A 113 -6.21 18.20 -4.54
C PRO A 113 -6.24 18.76 -3.11
N ALA A 114 -7.14 19.71 -2.85
CA ALA A 114 -7.24 20.38 -1.55
C ALA A 114 -7.67 19.42 -0.41
N GLU A 115 -8.39 18.36 -0.75
CA GLU A 115 -8.79 17.30 0.18
C GLU A 115 -7.63 16.45 0.73
N TRP A 116 -6.39 16.65 0.23
CA TRP A 116 -5.20 15.95 0.71
C TRP A 116 -4.57 16.58 1.97
N SER A 117 -5.17 17.61 2.56
CA SER A 117 -4.68 18.23 3.80
C SER A 117 -4.47 17.23 4.94
N SER A 118 -5.42 16.30 5.13
CA SER A 118 -5.28 15.23 6.14
C SER A 118 -4.25 14.15 5.79
N SER A 119 -3.75 14.16 4.56
CA SER A 119 -2.77 13.19 4.04
C SER A 119 -1.35 13.75 4.00
N THR A 120 -1.12 14.96 4.50
CA THR A 120 0.22 15.57 4.56
C THR A 120 1.17 14.75 5.43
N VAL A 121 2.46 14.79 5.09
CA VAL A 121 3.50 14.13 5.88
C VAL A 121 3.49 14.65 7.32
N GLU A 122 3.39 15.96 7.51
CA GLU A 122 3.27 16.61 8.82
C GLU A 122 2.14 15.98 9.66
N THR A 123 0.91 15.95 9.14
CA THR A 123 -0.25 15.38 9.84
C THR A 123 -0.02 13.92 10.22
N GLN A 124 0.51 13.10 9.30
CA GLN A 124 0.69 11.67 9.55
C GLN A 124 1.89 11.34 10.44
N LEU A 125 2.88 12.21 10.54
CA LEU A 125 4.02 12.03 11.45
C LEU A 125 3.62 12.12 12.92
N GLU A 126 2.58 12.90 13.24
CA GLU A 126 2.08 13.07 14.61
C GLU A 126 1.10 11.96 15.02
N ASP A 127 0.51 11.26 14.06
CA ASP A 127 -0.44 10.17 14.29
C ASP A 127 0.23 8.79 14.22
N MET A 128 0.28 8.10 15.36
CA MET A 128 0.82 6.73 15.46
C MET A 128 -0.03 5.68 14.76
N SER A 129 -1.28 5.99 14.44
CA SER A 129 -2.20 5.11 13.70
C SER A 129 -2.17 5.33 12.18
N SER A 130 -1.49 6.38 11.72
CA SER A 130 -1.42 6.79 10.32
C SER A 130 -0.88 5.71 9.38
N MET A 131 -1.13 5.88 8.09
CA MET A 131 -0.56 5.03 7.04
C MET A 131 0.98 5.11 7.07
N LEU A 132 1.53 6.31 7.26
CA LEU A 132 2.97 6.52 7.34
C LEU A 132 3.61 5.78 8.52
N SER A 133 3.03 5.90 9.72
CA SER A 133 3.47 5.18 10.91
C SER A 133 3.41 3.67 10.68
N PHE A 134 2.34 3.18 10.05
CA PHE A 134 2.20 1.77 9.72
C PHE A 134 3.25 1.25 8.73
N TYR A 135 3.55 2.01 7.66
CA TYR A 135 4.63 1.69 6.73
C TYR A 135 5.97 1.59 7.43
N ARG A 136 6.29 2.55 8.30
CA ARG A 136 7.54 2.56 9.08
C ARG A 136 7.66 1.32 9.96
N THR A 137 6.60 0.99 10.71
CA THR A 137 6.57 -0.22 11.54
C THR A 137 6.73 -1.50 10.73
N ALA A 138 5.99 -1.64 9.61
CA ALA A 138 6.05 -2.84 8.78
C ALA A 138 7.45 -3.03 8.12
N LEU A 139 8.06 -1.95 7.65
CA LEU A 139 9.41 -1.95 7.08
C LEU A 139 10.46 -2.28 8.15
N GLU A 140 10.35 -1.70 9.33
CA GLU A 140 11.25 -1.98 10.45
C GLU A 140 11.21 -3.46 10.85
N LEU A 141 10.01 -4.02 11.00
CA LEU A 141 9.81 -5.43 11.27
C LEU A 141 10.42 -6.29 10.16
N ARG A 142 10.15 -6.00 8.88
CA ARG A 142 10.73 -6.75 7.75
C ARG A 142 12.25 -6.72 7.77
N ALA A 143 12.86 -5.59 8.14
CA ALA A 143 14.31 -5.43 8.12
C ALA A 143 15.01 -6.17 9.28
N GLN A 144 14.43 -6.14 10.47
CA GLN A 144 15.10 -6.63 11.68
C GLN A 144 14.84 -8.10 11.99
N ARG A 145 13.75 -8.67 11.47
CA ARG A 145 13.25 -9.97 11.90
C ARG A 145 13.77 -11.15 11.05
N PRO A 146 14.32 -12.22 11.66
CA PRO A 146 14.78 -13.39 10.92
C PRO A 146 13.65 -14.18 10.25
N GLU A 147 12.40 -14.06 10.73
CA GLU A 147 11.21 -14.65 10.09
C GLU A 147 11.00 -14.10 8.66
N PHE A 148 11.57 -12.93 8.45
CA PHE A 148 12.07 -12.27 7.25
C PHE A 148 12.74 -13.11 6.14
N ARG A 149 13.30 -14.27 6.48
CA ARG A 149 14.30 -14.93 5.62
C ARG A 149 13.65 -15.99 4.74
N GLY A 150 14.38 -16.38 3.70
CA GLY A 150 13.95 -17.38 2.73
C GLY A 150 13.60 -16.80 1.36
N ASP A 151 13.68 -17.66 0.35
CA ASP A 151 13.47 -17.34 -1.07
C ASP A 151 12.18 -17.96 -1.63
N ALA A 152 11.39 -18.63 -0.80
CA ALA A 152 10.22 -19.39 -1.20
C ALA A 152 9.09 -19.26 -0.19
N ILE A 153 7.87 -19.54 -0.65
CA ILE A 153 6.67 -19.60 0.18
C ILE A 153 6.04 -20.99 0.15
N ASP A 154 5.40 -21.37 1.26
CA ASP A 154 4.50 -22.52 1.36
C ASP A 154 3.06 -21.99 1.50
N TRP A 155 2.15 -22.40 0.63
CA TRP A 155 0.74 -22.02 0.74
C TRP A 155 0.03 -22.82 1.85
N TYR A 156 -0.92 -22.17 2.53
CA TYR A 156 -1.85 -22.81 3.45
C TYR A 156 -3.24 -22.96 2.83
N GLY A 157 -4.01 -23.91 3.35
CA GLY A 157 -5.46 -23.89 3.14
C GLY A 157 -6.06 -22.65 3.81
N SER A 158 -7.03 -22.03 3.15
CA SER A 158 -7.78 -20.87 3.66
C SER A 158 -9.23 -20.95 3.18
N PRO A 159 -10.19 -20.34 3.90
CA PRO A 159 -11.55 -20.19 3.40
C PRO A 159 -11.59 -19.44 2.07
N ASP A 160 -12.68 -19.60 1.33
CA ASP A 160 -12.90 -18.85 0.09
C ASP A 160 -12.85 -17.34 0.36
N GLY A 161 -12.13 -16.60 -0.49
CA GLY A 161 -11.90 -15.18 -0.29
C GLY A 161 -10.83 -14.84 0.75
N ALA A 162 -10.04 -15.81 1.21
CA ALA A 162 -8.83 -15.56 1.99
C ALA A 162 -7.67 -16.41 1.47
N PHE A 163 -6.44 -15.97 1.73
CA PHE A 163 -5.27 -16.81 1.55
C PHE A 163 -4.27 -16.62 2.68
N ALA A 164 -3.43 -17.64 2.88
CA ALA A 164 -2.28 -17.54 3.75
C ALA A 164 -1.07 -18.27 3.15
N PHE A 165 0.12 -17.76 3.44
CA PHE A 165 1.38 -18.41 3.07
C PHE A 165 2.43 -18.26 4.18
N ARG A 166 3.36 -19.22 4.26
CA ARG A 166 4.54 -19.16 5.11
C ARG A 166 5.79 -18.86 4.30
N ARG A 167 6.67 -17.99 4.80
CA ARG A 167 8.06 -17.85 4.34
C ARG A 167 8.88 -19.09 4.69
N ARG A 168 9.31 -19.86 3.70
CA ARG A 168 10.10 -21.08 3.93
C ARG A 168 11.49 -20.70 4.43
N GLY A 169 11.88 -21.26 5.58
CA GLY A 169 13.18 -21.01 6.22
C GLY A 169 13.15 -19.88 7.25
N GLY A 170 12.25 -18.89 7.11
CA GLY A 170 12.02 -17.84 8.11
C GLY A 170 10.88 -18.15 9.08
N GLY A 171 9.75 -18.66 8.58
CA GLY A 171 8.61 -19.04 9.41
C GLY A 171 7.53 -17.96 9.58
N LEU A 172 7.70 -16.77 8.98
CA LEU A 172 6.63 -15.76 8.93
C LEU A 172 5.42 -16.32 8.19
N ILE A 173 4.24 -16.20 8.78
CA ILE A 173 2.95 -16.47 8.16
C ILE A 173 2.31 -15.14 7.78
N CYS A 174 1.89 -14.99 6.53
CA CYS A 174 1.08 -13.86 6.08
C CYS A 174 -0.31 -14.36 5.72
N VAL A 175 -1.34 -13.64 6.16
CA VAL A 175 -2.75 -13.92 5.91
C VAL A 175 -3.37 -12.68 5.29
N LEU A 176 -4.20 -12.84 4.25
CA LEU A 176 -5.03 -11.79 3.69
C LEU A 176 -6.50 -12.27 3.68
N ASN A 177 -7.41 -11.41 4.13
CA ASN A 177 -8.84 -11.61 4.04
C ASN A 177 -9.45 -10.61 3.04
N THR A 178 -9.93 -11.12 1.90
CA THR A 178 -10.67 -10.36 0.89
C THR A 178 -12.15 -10.74 0.85
N SER A 179 -12.62 -11.53 1.81
CA SER A 179 -14.02 -11.94 1.93
C SER A 179 -14.84 -10.89 2.66
N SER A 180 -16.17 -11.06 2.70
CA SER A 180 -17.07 -10.19 3.44
C SER A 180 -17.20 -10.54 4.92
N GLU A 181 -16.58 -11.63 5.38
CA GLU A 181 -16.70 -12.15 6.75
C GLU A 181 -15.35 -12.17 7.45
N ALA A 182 -15.35 -12.16 8.78
CA ALA A 182 -14.13 -12.34 9.54
C ALA A 182 -13.61 -13.79 9.38
N VAL A 183 -12.29 -13.97 9.29
CA VAL A 183 -11.66 -15.29 9.13
C VAL A 183 -10.75 -15.64 10.30
N THR A 184 -10.71 -16.91 10.67
CA THR A 184 -9.82 -17.40 11.72
C THR A 184 -8.36 -17.31 11.27
N LEU A 185 -7.50 -16.80 12.15
CA LEU A 185 -6.06 -16.76 11.90
C LEU A 185 -5.44 -18.17 12.02
N PRO A 186 -4.41 -18.51 11.23
CA PRO A 186 -3.60 -19.70 11.44
C PRO A 186 -2.96 -19.70 12.84
N PRO A 187 -2.61 -20.86 13.40
CA PRO A 187 -1.88 -20.94 14.67
C PRO A 187 -0.55 -20.17 14.61
N GLY A 188 -0.33 -19.31 15.60
CA GLY A 188 0.90 -18.52 15.72
C GLY A 188 0.72 -17.32 16.63
N THR A 189 1.81 -16.60 16.87
CA THR A 189 1.78 -15.33 17.60
C THR A 189 1.60 -14.18 16.62
N LEU A 190 0.56 -13.36 16.80
CA LEU A 190 0.34 -12.17 15.98
C LEU A 190 1.53 -11.20 16.12
N LEU A 191 2.11 -10.83 14.99
CA LEU A 191 3.21 -9.87 14.90
C LEU A 191 2.72 -8.47 14.51
N LEU A 192 1.87 -8.38 13.49
CA LEU A 192 1.29 -7.13 13.02
C LEU A 192 -0.02 -7.42 12.27
N ALA A 193 -1.02 -6.55 12.39
CA ALA A 193 -2.24 -6.60 11.59
C ALA A 193 -2.52 -5.23 10.97
N SER A 194 -3.13 -5.20 9.78
CA SER A 194 -3.49 -3.95 9.11
C SER A 194 -4.64 -3.20 9.81
N ALA A 195 -5.45 -3.91 10.61
CA ALA A 195 -6.48 -3.36 11.48
C ALA A 195 -6.62 -4.21 12.76
N PRO A 196 -7.29 -3.73 13.82
CA PRO A 196 -7.61 -4.52 15.00
C PRO A 196 -8.37 -5.80 14.67
N LEU A 197 -8.09 -6.89 15.38
CA LEU A 197 -8.85 -8.13 15.26
C LEU A 197 -10.26 -7.98 15.85
N ALA A 198 -11.25 -8.62 15.24
CA ALA A 198 -12.61 -8.72 15.77
C ALA A 198 -12.79 -10.10 16.40
N ASP A 199 -12.97 -10.16 17.73
CA ASP A 199 -13.11 -11.42 18.49
C ASP A 199 -11.97 -12.43 18.24
N GLY A 200 -10.75 -11.92 18.02
CA GLY A 200 -9.56 -12.73 17.71
C GLY A 200 -9.49 -13.21 16.25
N MET A 201 -10.42 -12.78 15.40
CA MET A 201 -10.47 -13.10 13.97
C MET A 201 -10.02 -11.91 13.12
N LEU A 202 -9.55 -12.18 11.91
CA LEU A 202 -9.11 -11.16 10.95
C LEU A 202 -10.33 -10.60 10.19
N PRO A 203 -10.66 -9.31 10.32
CA PRO A 203 -11.81 -8.72 9.62
C PRO A 203 -11.65 -8.75 8.08
N PRO A 204 -12.72 -8.47 7.32
CA PRO A 204 -12.65 -8.16 5.89
C PRO A 204 -11.61 -7.09 5.57
N ASP A 205 -11.08 -7.13 4.34
CA ASP A 205 -10.15 -6.12 3.81
C ASP A 205 -8.87 -5.92 4.62
N CYS A 206 -8.49 -6.94 5.40
CA CYS A 206 -7.35 -6.89 6.31
C CYS A 206 -6.31 -7.98 6.03
N ALA A 207 -5.07 -7.72 6.45
CA ALA A 207 -3.99 -8.69 6.45
C ALA A 207 -3.34 -8.77 7.84
N ALA A 208 -2.68 -9.89 8.11
CA ALA A 208 -1.91 -10.08 9.32
C ALA A 208 -0.63 -10.88 9.08
N TRP A 209 0.39 -10.56 9.87
CA TRP A 209 1.62 -11.32 10.03
C TRP A 209 1.59 -12.08 11.35
N LEU A 210 1.97 -13.35 11.31
CA LEU A 210 2.13 -14.21 12.47
C LEU A 210 3.47 -14.91 12.44
N ILE A 211 3.95 -15.29 13.61
CA ILE A 211 5.13 -16.15 13.78
C ILE A 211 4.62 -17.52 14.17
N ALA A 212 4.96 -18.53 13.37
CA ALA A 212 4.64 -19.92 13.68
C ALA A 212 5.21 -20.30 15.04
N SER A 213 4.39 -20.94 15.87
CA SER A 213 4.79 -21.50 17.17
C SER A 213 5.73 -22.68 17.02
#